data_AF-A0ABD1PEG0-F1
#
_entry.id   AF-A0ABD1PEG0-F1
#
_cell.length_a   1.000
_cell.length_b   1.000
_cell.length_c   1.000
_cell.angle_alpha   90.00
_cell.angle_beta   90.00
_cell.angle_gamma   90.00
#
_symmetry.space_group_name_H-M   'P 1'
#
loop_
_entity.id
_entity.type
_entity.pdbx_description
1 polymer ?
#
loop_
_entity_poly.entity_id
_entity_poly.type
_entity_poly.pdbx_seq_one_letter_code
_entity_poly.pdbx_strand_id
1 'polypeptide(L)'
;MNSSKGLLQIDDLWYDFPNGRNFNIIQNQLGRKLYSLEWNNGTSYYYTLDSDKVCSSKHDPVGILRPNWLDGANYLGQQNKDGFLCNVWEKADIVWYYEDVITKRPVYWSFDTGTIAHFMTFEVGRILEDPNWQAPVYCFEEANQQKKPALELPATLNMMRQVQSIPIPMVL
;
A
#
# COMPACT_ATOMS: atom_id res chain seq x y z
N MET A 1 0.75 0.99 7.40
CA MET A 1 1.67 1.87 8.16
C MET A 1 1.38 1.69 9.64
N ASN A 2 2.38 1.72 10.51
CA ASN A 2 2.18 1.60 11.96
C ASN A 2 2.45 2.96 12.61
N SER A 3 1.38 3.70 12.92
CA SER A 3 1.47 5.02 13.57
C SER A 3 1.37 4.94 15.10
N SER A 4 1.21 3.74 15.68
CA SER A 4 0.92 3.54 17.11
C SER A 4 2.05 4.00 18.06
N LYS A 5 3.21 4.36 17.52
CA LYS A 5 4.35 4.92 18.27
C LYS A 5 4.33 6.46 18.35
N GLY A 6 3.27 7.12 17.88
CA GLY A 6 3.17 8.58 17.88
C GLY A 6 4.06 9.25 16.84
N LEU A 7 4.38 8.56 15.74
CA LEU A 7 5.16 9.12 14.65
C LEU A 7 4.30 10.11 13.85
N LEU A 8 4.77 11.35 13.77
CA LEU A 8 4.11 12.40 12.99
C LEU A 8 4.42 12.24 11.51
N GLN A 9 3.37 12.35 10.70
CA GLN A 9 3.45 12.37 9.24
C GLN A 9 2.43 13.34 8.65
N ILE A 10 2.70 13.83 7.45
CA ILE A 10 1.75 14.54 6.60
C ILE A 10 1.46 13.66 5.40
N ASP A 11 0.19 13.58 5.00
CA ASP A 11 -0.25 12.79 3.86
C ASP A 11 -1.05 13.68 2.89
N ASP A 12 -0.62 13.71 1.63
CA ASP A 12 -1.41 14.23 0.54
C ASP A 12 -2.18 13.08 -0.11
N LEU A 13 -3.49 13.02 0.15
CA LEU A 13 -4.38 11.99 -0.39
C LEU A 13 -5.10 12.48 -1.66
N TRP A 14 -4.87 11.77 -2.76
CA TRP A 14 -5.59 11.93 -4.02
C TRP A 14 -6.56 10.78 -4.20
N TYR A 15 -7.84 11.10 -4.36
CA TYR A 15 -8.91 10.10 -4.45
C TYR A 15 -9.73 10.31 -5.72
N ASP A 16 -9.66 9.33 -6.62
CA ASP A 16 -10.36 9.34 -7.91
C ASP A 16 -11.09 8.00 -8.11
N PHE A 17 -12.22 7.89 -7.41
CA PHE A 17 -13.06 6.69 -7.45
C PHE A 17 -13.60 6.35 -8.85
N PRO A 18 -14.06 7.30 -9.69
CA PRO A 18 -14.52 6.98 -11.04
C PRO A 18 -13.45 6.25 -11.88
N ASN A 19 -12.18 6.61 -11.71
CA ASN A 19 -11.05 5.91 -12.36
C ASN A 19 -10.43 4.81 -11.49
N GLY A 20 -11.04 4.48 -10.36
CA GLY A 20 -10.67 3.35 -9.52
C GLY A 20 -9.29 3.45 -8.88
N ARG A 21 -8.86 4.66 -8.49
CA ARG A 21 -7.50 4.90 -7.98
C ARG A 21 -7.48 5.79 -6.74
N ASN A 22 -6.59 5.46 -5.81
CA ASN A 22 -6.34 6.18 -4.57
C ASN A 22 -4.83 6.31 -4.36
N PHE A 23 -4.33 7.48 -3.99
CA PHE A 23 -2.91 7.72 -3.90
C PHE A 23 -2.55 8.59 -2.70
N ASN A 24 -1.87 7.98 -1.73
CA ASN A 24 -1.35 8.66 -0.56
C ASN A 24 0.14 8.99 -0.78
N ILE A 25 0.53 10.23 -0.51
CA ILE A 25 1.91 10.69 -0.57
C ILE A 25 2.31 11.13 0.83
N ILE A 26 3.08 10.26 1.49
CA ILE A 26 3.27 10.30 2.93
C ILE A 26 4.68 10.76 3.26
N GLN A 27 4.78 11.87 3.98
CA GLN A 27 6.02 12.41 4.50
C GLN A 27 6.07 12.22 6.03
N ASN A 28 6.96 11.34 6.49
CA ASN A 28 7.27 11.21 7.92
C ASN A 28 8.18 12.34 8.40
N GLN A 29 8.07 12.76 9.66
CA GLN A 29 8.94 13.79 10.23
C GLN A 29 10.44 13.43 10.14
N LEU A 30 10.78 12.18 10.47
CA LEU A 30 12.16 11.65 10.47
C LEU A 30 12.27 10.37 9.64
N GLY A 31 11.76 10.37 8.42
CA GLY A 31 11.79 9.20 7.55
C GLY A 31 11.66 9.53 6.07
N ARG A 32 11.76 8.47 5.26
CA ARG A 32 11.61 8.57 3.80
C ARG A 32 10.18 8.92 3.40
N LYS A 33 10.06 9.59 2.26
CA LYS A 33 8.78 9.88 1.60
C LYS A 33 8.27 8.61 0.94
N LEU A 34 7.08 8.17 1.36
CA LEU A 34 6.45 6.95 0.88
C LEU A 34 5.27 7.29 -0.04
N TYR A 35 5.16 6.55 -1.13
CA TYR A 35 4.09 6.67 -2.11
C TYR A 35 3.26 5.39 -2.04
N SER A 36 1.96 5.50 -1.71
CA SER A 36 1.01 4.38 -1.61
C SER A 36 -0.07 4.52 -2.68
N LEU A 37 0.15 3.85 -3.82
CA LEU A 37 -0.76 3.86 -4.96
C LEU A 37 -1.65 2.62 -4.92
N GLU A 38 -2.95 2.82 -4.88
CA GLU A 38 -3.94 1.77 -4.67
C GLU A 38 -5.00 1.78 -5.77
N TRP A 39 -5.39 0.60 -6.22
CA TRP A 39 -6.35 0.39 -7.30
C TRP A 39 -7.59 -0.33 -6.80
N ASN A 40 -8.73 -0.06 -7.45
CA ASN A 40 -10.02 -0.68 -7.13
C ASN A 40 -10.04 -2.21 -7.31
N ASN A 41 -9.11 -2.77 -8.09
CA ASN A 41 -8.93 -4.20 -8.27
C ASN A 41 -8.17 -4.86 -7.11
N GLY A 42 -7.83 -4.10 -6.06
CA GLY A 42 -7.14 -4.57 -4.87
C GLY A 42 -5.63 -4.53 -4.95
N THR A 43 -5.04 -4.18 -6.09
CA THR A 43 -3.59 -4.01 -6.19
C THR A 43 -3.14 -2.71 -5.55
N SER A 44 -2.09 -2.78 -4.73
CA SER A 44 -1.43 -1.62 -4.15
C SER A 44 0.09 -1.69 -4.37
N TYR A 45 0.71 -0.55 -4.65
CA TYR A 45 2.15 -0.36 -4.74
C TYR A 45 2.60 0.62 -3.66
N TYR A 46 3.66 0.25 -2.94
CA TYR A 46 4.31 1.06 -1.92
C TYR A 46 5.75 1.30 -2.34
N TYR A 47 6.11 2.53 -2.65
CA TYR A 47 7.44 2.82 -3.19
C TYR A 47 8.03 4.15 -2.72
N THR A 48 9.35 4.28 -2.89
CA THR A 48 10.09 5.53 -2.69
C THR A 48 10.69 5.99 -4.00
N LEU A 49 10.68 7.29 -4.29
CA LEU A 49 11.27 7.88 -5.51
C LEU A 49 12.71 8.36 -5.32
N ASP A 50 13.28 8.16 -4.13
CA ASP A 50 14.67 8.47 -3.81
C ASP A 50 15.66 7.46 -4.45
N SER A 51 16.95 7.67 -4.21
CA SER A 51 18.03 6.86 -4.79
C SER A 51 17.92 5.36 -4.46
N ASP A 52 17.28 5.02 -3.35
CA ASP A 52 17.17 3.65 -2.85
C ASP A 52 16.15 2.82 -3.64
N LYS A 53 15.21 3.48 -4.36
CA LYS A 53 14.23 2.87 -5.27
C LYS A 53 13.58 1.61 -4.70
N VAL A 54 13.04 1.70 -3.50
CA VAL A 54 12.37 0.57 -2.86
C VAL A 54 10.95 0.49 -3.38
N CYS A 55 10.48 -0.72 -3.73
CA CYS A 55 9.09 -0.98 -4.03
C CYS A 55 8.61 -2.28 -3.39
N SER A 56 7.34 -2.32 -2.98
CA SER A 56 6.63 -3.55 -2.68
C SER A 56 5.19 -3.46 -3.19
N SER A 57 4.60 -4.62 -3.48
CA SER A 57 3.21 -4.72 -3.90
C SER A 57 2.40 -5.56 -2.91
N LYS A 58 1.15 -5.17 -2.67
CA LYS A 58 0.17 -5.95 -1.90
C LYS A 58 -1.09 -6.13 -2.74
N HIS A 59 -1.76 -7.27 -2.57
CA HIS A 59 -3.13 -7.45 -3.05
C HIS A 59 -4.08 -7.49 -1.85
N ASP A 60 -5.06 -6.59 -1.82
CA ASP A 60 -6.12 -6.50 -0.83
C ASP A 60 -7.48 -6.50 -1.54
N PRO A 61 -8.27 -7.59 -1.50
CA PRO A 61 -9.49 -7.73 -2.30
C PRO A 61 -10.55 -6.65 -2.04
N VAL A 62 -10.47 -5.93 -0.91
CA VAL A 62 -11.38 -4.84 -0.59
C VAL A 62 -11.23 -3.66 -1.57
N GLY A 63 -10.00 -3.41 -2.03
CA GLY A 63 -9.66 -2.28 -2.89
C GLY A 63 -9.69 -0.94 -2.16
N ILE A 64 -9.94 0.13 -2.92
CA ILE A 64 -10.03 1.49 -2.39
C ILE A 64 -11.36 1.73 -1.65
N LEU A 65 -11.35 2.66 -0.69
CA LEU A 65 -12.55 3.07 0.02
C LEU A 65 -13.64 3.51 -0.97
N ARG A 66 -14.89 3.04 -0.78
CA ARG A 66 -16.00 3.36 -1.67
C ARG A 66 -16.70 4.64 -1.22
N PRO A 67 -17.36 5.42 -2.11
CA PRO A 67 -18.09 6.63 -1.73
C PRO A 67 -19.16 6.40 -0.66
N ASN A 68 -19.76 5.20 -0.60
CA ASN A 68 -20.77 4.82 0.37
C ASN A 68 -20.20 4.08 1.60
N TRP A 69 -18.92 4.22 1.92
CA TRP A 69 -18.26 3.43 2.97
C TRP A 69 -18.89 3.53 4.38
N LEU A 70 -19.65 4.59 4.65
CA LEU A 70 -20.44 4.76 5.88
C LEU A 70 -21.75 3.95 5.91
N ASP A 71 -22.11 3.23 4.85
CA ASP A 71 -23.32 2.39 4.83
C ASP A 71 -23.25 1.33 5.95
N GLY A 72 -24.25 1.29 6.83
CA GLY A 72 -24.25 0.45 8.03
C GLY A 72 -23.31 0.90 9.16
N ALA A 73 -22.83 2.16 9.16
CA ALA A 73 -22.14 2.76 10.29
C ALA A 73 -23.12 3.15 11.41
N ASN A 74 -22.63 3.15 12.66
CA ASN A 74 -23.38 3.56 13.83
C ASN A 74 -23.19 5.06 14.07
N TYR A 75 -24.30 5.81 14.11
CA TYR A 75 -24.25 7.22 14.48
C TYR A 75 -24.17 7.37 16.00
N LEU A 76 -23.17 8.13 16.48
CA LEU A 76 -22.88 8.30 17.90
C LEU A 76 -23.29 9.68 18.45
N GLY A 77 -23.87 10.55 17.62
CA GLY A 77 -24.25 11.91 17.99
C GLY A 77 -23.24 12.95 17.54
N GLN A 78 -23.31 14.14 18.14
CA GLN A 78 -22.48 15.29 17.78
C GLN A 78 -21.45 15.64 18.85
N GLN A 79 -20.25 16.00 18.42
CA GLN A 79 -19.14 16.38 19.32
C GLN A 79 -18.30 17.50 18.72
N ASN A 80 -17.72 18.36 19.56
CA ASN A 80 -16.76 19.36 19.12
C ASN A 80 -15.38 18.72 18.92
N LYS A 81 -14.78 18.93 17.74
CA LYS A 81 -13.44 18.45 17.39
C LYS A 81 -12.73 19.46 16.49
N ASP A 82 -11.50 19.81 16.84
CA ASP A 82 -10.64 20.75 16.09
C ASP A 82 -11.32 22.08 15.71
N GLY A 83 -12.24 22.56 16.55
CA GLY A 83 -13.00 23.80 16.33
C GLY A 83 -14.29 23.62 15.53
N PHE A 84 -14.66 22.40 15.13
CA PHE A 84 -15.88 22.07 14.38
C PHE A 84 -16.87 21.28 15.23
N LEU A 85 -18.16 21.56 15.09
CA LEU A 85 -19.21 20.67 15.55
C LEU A 85 -19.36 19.54 14.53
N CYS A 86 -19.08 18.30 14.93
CA CYS A 86 -19.01 17.15 14.03
C CYS A 86 -20.11 16.13 14.33
N ASN A 87 -20.70 15.55 13.28
CA ASN A 87 -21.36 14.25 13.34
C ASN A 87 -20.30 13.16 13.57
N VAL A 88 -20.55 12.25 14.51
CA VAL A 88 -19.62 11.15 14.81
C VAL A 88 -20.23 9.82 14.39
N TRP A 89 -19.46 9.06 13.62
CA TRP A 89 -19.83 7.73 13.15
C TRP A 89 -18.78 6.72 13.60
N GLU A 90 -19.21 5.53 13.98
CA GLU A 90 -18.36 4.37 14.21
C GLU A 90 -18.65 3.32 13.15
N LYS A 91 -17.60 2.67 12.63
CA LYS A 91 -17.74 1.59 11.67
C LYS A 91 -16.86 0.40 12.02
N ALA A 92 -17.52 -0.75 12.18
CA ALA A 92 -16.93 -2.07 12.35
C ALA A 92 -15.98 -2.19 13.55
N ASP A 93 -16.17 -1.37 14.58
CA ASP A 93 -15.31 -1.21 15.76
C ASP A 93 -13.85 -0.86 15.42
N ILE A 94 -13.61 -0.41 14.18
CA ILE A 94 -12.26 -0.15 13.65
C ILE A 94 -12.01 1.35 13.50
N VAL A 95 -13.00 2.12 13.05
CA VAL A 95 -12.83 3.54 12.74
C VAL A 95 -13.94 4.41 13.33
N TRP A 96 -13.53 5.56 13.86
CA TRP A 96 -14.39 6.65 14.28
C TRP A 96 -14.16 7.84 13.36
N TYR A 97 -15.23 8.28 12.72
CA TYR A 97 -15.24 9.31 11.69
C TYR A 97 -15.99 10.54 12.17
N TYR A 98 -15.32 11.69 12.09
CA TYR A 98 -15.87 12.99 12.47
C TYR A 98 -16.03 13.81 11.20
N GLU A 99 -17.27 14.19 10.93
CA GLU A 99 -17.69 14.98 9.78
C GLU A 99 -18.28 16.29 10.25
N ASP A 100 -17.81 17.42 9.74
CA ASP A 100 -18.40 18.72 10.05
C ASP A 100 -19.91 18.72 9.70
N VAL A 101 -20.74 19.07 10.68
CA VAL A 101 -22.20 19.10 10.53
C VAL A 101 -22.64 20.03 9.40
N ILE A 102 -21.92 21.14 9.18
CA ILE A 102 -22.29 22.16 8.20
C ILE A 102 -21.84 21.77 6.80
N THR A 103 -20.53 21.57 6.60
CA THR A 103 -19.95 21.36 5.27
C THR A 103 -19.95 19.91 4.80
N LYS A 104 -20.24 18.96 5.70
CA LYS A 104 -20.16 17.52 5.45
C LYS A 104 -18.76 17.04 5.05
N ARG A 105 -17.73 17.80 5.42
CA ARG A 105 -16.33 17.48 5.14
C ARG A 105 -15.73 16.65 6.26
N PRO A 106 -14.76 15.77 5.95
CA PRO A 106 -14.00 15.07 6.98
C PRO A 106 -13.22 16.06 7.83
N VAL A 107 -13.24 15.87 9.15
CA VAL A 107 -12.48 16.68 10.11
C VAL A 107 -11.42 15.82 10.80
N TYR A 108 -11.81 14.63 11.26
CA TYR A 108 -10.94 13.81 12.10
C TYR A 108 -11.29 12.33 11.99
N TRP A 109 -10.26 11.48 11.95
CA TRP A 109 -10.40 10.03 12.01
C TRP A 109 -9.58 9.48 13.18
N SER A 110 -10.14 8.50 13.88
CA SER A 110 -9.43 7.68 14.85
C SER A 110 -9.64 6.23 14.51
N PHE A 111 -8.58 5.44 14.64
CA PHE A 111 -8.62 4.00 14.43
C PHE A 111 -8.36 3.26 15.74
N ASP A 112 -8.91 2.05 15.86
CA ASP A 112 -8.68 1.11 16.96
C ASP A 112 -7.19 0.83 17.22
N THR A 113 -6.38 0.86 16.15
CA THR A 113 -4.91 0.72 16.20
C THR A 113 -4.19 1.90 16.88
N GLY A 114 -4.91 2.96 17.27
CA GLY A 114 -4.35 4.19 17.83
C GLY A 114 -3.89 5.20 16.78
N THR A 115 -4.08 4.90 15.48
CA THR A 115 -3.83 5.88 14.42
C THR A 115 -4.84 7.01 14.51
N ILE A 116 -4.36 8.25 14.38
CA ILE A 116 -5.18 9.45 14.40
C ILE A 116 -4.83 10.28 13.16
N ALA A 117 -5.85 10.78 12.46
CA ALA A 117 -5.70 11.68 11.33
C ALA A 117 -6.53 12.95 11.54
N HIS A 118 -5.91 14.10 11.30
CA HIS A 118 -6.54 15.42 11.31
C HIS A 118 -6.56 15.95 9.88
N PHE A 119 -7.73 16.38 9.40
CA PHE A 119 -7.88 16.90 8.04
C PHE A 119 -7.61 18.40 8.02
N MET A 120 -6.50 18.78 7.38
CA MET A 120 -6.07 20.18 7.29
C MET A 120 -6.67 20.91 6.09
N THR A 121 -6.79 20.21 4.96
CA THR A 121 -7.33 20.75 3.70
C THR A 121 -8.18 19.71 3.00
N PHE A 122 -9.28 20.15 2.37
CA PHE A 122 -10.17 19.27 1.60
C PHE A 122 -10.72 20.02 0.38
N GLU A 123 -10.36 19.53 -0.80
CA GLU A 123 -10.67 20.17 -2.08
C GLU A 123 -11.31 19.18 -3.05
N VAL A 124 -12.62 19.34 -3.26
CA VAL A 124 -13.36 18.52 -4.22
C VAL A 124 -13.06 18.98 -5.64
N GLY A 125 -12.78 18.02 -6.53
CA GLY A 125 -12.54 18.29 -7.96
C GLY A 125 -11.10 18.64 -8.31
N ARG A 126 -10.16 18.59 -7.35
CA ARG A 126 -8.72 18.69 -7.67
C ARG A 126 -8.29 17.45 -8.45
N ILE A 127 -7.53 17.64 -9.53
CA ILE A 127 -7.11 16.57 -10.43
C ILE A 127 -5.59 16.39 -10.33
N LEU A 128 -5.15 15.13 -10.21
CA LEU A 128 -3.78 14.72 -10.43
C LEU A 128 -3.64 14.18 -11.85
N GLU A 129 -2.68 14.69 -12.62
CA GLU A 129 -2.48 14.29 -14.01
C GLU A 129 -2.19 12.78 -14.14
N ASP A 130 -2.75 12.14 -15.17
CA ASP A 130 -2.67 10.68 -15.38
C ASP A 130 -1.26 10.06 -15.27
N PRO A 131 -0.18 10.70 -15.78
CA PRO A 131 1.18 10.15 -15.64
C PRO A 131 1.62 9.98 -14.18
N ASN A 132 1.10 10.80 -13.26
CA ASN A 132 1.47 10.76 -11.84
C ASN A 132 0.79 9.61 -11.08
N TRP A 133 -0.15 8.89 -11.70
CA TRP A 133 -0.78 7.70 -11.13
C TRP A 133 -0.04 6.41 -11.45
N GLN A 134 1.13 6.48 -12.10
CA GLN A 134 1.88 5.28 -12.49
C GLN A 134 2.89 4.87 -11.42
N ALA A 135 2.90 3.59 -11.07
CA ALA A 135 3.99 3.02 -10.28
C ALA A 135 5.29 3.03 -11.12
N PRO A 136 6.45 3.27 -10.49
CA PRO A 136 7.74 3.24 -11.17
C PRO A 136 8.08 1.86 -11.75
N VAL A 137 8.92 1.83 -12.80
CA VAL A 137 9.27 0.61 -13.54
C VAL A 137 9.91 -0.47 -12.64
N TYR A 138 10.70 -0.08 -11.65
CA TYR A 138 11.35 -1.03 -10.73
C TYR A 138 10.36 -1.79 -9.83
N CYS A 139 9.12 -1.33 -9.69
CA CYS A 139 8.05 -2.09 -9.03
C CYS A 139 7.68 -3.38 -9.77
N PHE A 140 8.10 -3.53 -11.03
CA PHE A 140 7.80 -4.70 -11.87
C PHE A 140 9.03 -5.60 -12.07
N GLU A 141 10.21 -5.21 -11.58
CA GLU A 141 11.47 -5.91 -11.82
C GLU A 141 11.65 -7.15 -10.92
N GLU A 142 11.14 -7.14 -9.69
CA GLU A 142 11.23 -8.30 -8.78
C GLU A 142 10.38 -9.49 -9.27
N ALA A 143 9.26 -9.22 -9.96
CA ALA A 143 8.44 -10.25 -10.60
C ALA A 143 9.20 -11.02 -11.72
N ASN A 144 10.26 -10.42 -12.28
CA ASN A 144 11.12 -11.08 -13.27
C ASN A 144 12.20 -11.97 -12.64
N GLN A 145 12.55 -11.79 -11.36
CA GLN A 145 13.53 -12.65 -10.69
C GLN A 145 12.91 -13.97 -10.22
N GLN A 146 11.62 -13.99 -9.88
CA GLN A 146 10.88 -15.24 -9.59
C GLN A 146 10.52 -16.03 -10.86
N LYS A 147 10.66 -15.45 -12.05
CA LYS A 147 10.42 -16.08 -13.36
C LYS A 147 11.69 -16.28 -14.19
N LYS A 148 12.86 -16.48 -13.57
CA LYS A 148 13.93 -17.19 -14.27
C LYS A 148 13.65 -18.69 -14.09
N PRO A 149 13.24 -19.44 -15.13
CA PRO A 149 13.43 -20.87 -15.06
C PRO A 149 14.91 -21.08 -14.79
N ALA A 150 15.25 -21.89 -13.79
CA ALA A 150 16.60 -22.40 -13.68
C ALA A 150 16.96 -22.92 -15.07
N LEU A 151 17.98 -22.32 -15.69
CA LEU A 151 18.51 -22.81 -16.95
C LEU A 151 18.97 -24.24 -16.63
N GLU A 152 18.18 -25.25 -17.01
CA GLU A 152 18.57 -26.64 -16.84
C GLU A 152 19.87 -26.81 -17.63
N LEU A 153 20.98 -26.97 -16.91
CA LEU A 153 22.21 -27.43 -17.55
C LEU A 153 21.90 -28.78 -18.19
N PRO A 154 22.18 -28.97 -19.49
CA PRO A 154 21.92 -30.25 -20.14
C PRO A 154 22.67 -31.36 -19.39
N ALA A 155 21.98 -32.49 -19.19
CA ALA A 155 22.41 -33.67 -18.44
C ALA A 155 23.60 -34.43 -19.09
N THR A 156 24.50 -33.75 -19.80
CA THR A 156 25.70 -34.33 -20.40
C THR A 156 26.94 -34.16 -19.51
N LEU A 157 26.91 -33.30 -18.49
CA LEU A 157 28.07 -33.09 -17.61
C LEU A 157 28.25 -34.19 -16.54
N ASN A 158 27.26 -35.06 -16.33
CA ASN A 158 27.32 -36.11 -15.30
C ASN A 158 27.87 -37.46 -15.81
N MET A 159 28.22 -37.60 -17.09
CA MET A 159 28.84 -38.83 -17.62
C MET A 159 30.36 -38.90 -17.45
N MET A 160 31.04 -37.86 -16.95
CA MET A 160 32.49 -37.88 -16.76
C MET A 160 32.96 -38.34 -15.37
N ARG A 161 32.07 -38.78 -14.47
CA ARG A 161 32.45 -39.19 -13.10
C ARG A 161 32.28 -40.68 -12.77
N GLN A 162 32.00 -41.54 -13.75
CA GLN A 162 31.83 -42.99 -13.53
C GLN A 162 32.68 -43.89 -14.44
N VAL A 163 33.78 -43.40 -14.99
CA VAL A 163 34.77 -44.27 -15.68
C VAL A 163 36.13 -44.12 -15.03
N GLN A 164 36.30 -44.70 -13.84
CA GLN A 164 37.61 -45.11 -13.30
C GLN A 164 37.44 -46.05 -12.11
N SER A 165 36.92 -47.25 -12.40
CA SER A 165 37.18 -48.44 -11.58
C SER A 165 36.98 -49.68 -12.44
N ILE A 166 37.96 -49.95 -13.32
CA ILE A 166 38.07 -51.24 -14.00
C ILE A 166 39.08 -52.07 -13.20
N PRO A 167 38.75 -53.31 -12.81
CA PRO A 167 39.65 -54.18 -12.07
C PRO A 167 40.71 -54.78 -13.00
N ILE A 168 41.96 -54.83 -12.54
CA ILE A 168 43.05 -55.53 -13.24
C ILE A 168 42.92 -57.04 -12.94
N PRO A 169 42.87 -57.93 -13.94
CA PRO A 169 42.95 -59.37 -13.73
C PRO A 169 44.42 -59.82 -13.54
N MET A 170 44.54 -60.95 -12.84
CA MET A 170 45.71 -61.60 -12.26
C MET A 170 46.56 -62.40 -13.27
N VAL A 171 47.76 -62.84 -12.82
CA VAL A 171 48.63 -63.95 -13.31
C VAL A 171 49.80 -63.49 -14.24
N LEU A 172 51.07 -63.92 -14.09
CA LEU A 172 51.71 -65.08 -13.42
C LEU A 172 52.50 -64.74 -12.14
#